data_AF-A0A5N8XPS8-F1
#
_entry.id   AF-A0A5N8XPS8-F1
#
_cell.length_a   1.000
_cell.length_b   1.000
_cell.length_c   1.000
_cell.angle_alpha   90.00
_cell.angle_beta   90.00
_cell.angle_gamma   90.00
#
_symmetry.space_group_name_H-M   'P 1'
#
loop_
_entity.id
_entity.type
_entity.pdbx_description
1 polymer ?
#
loop_
_entity_poly.entity_id
_entity_poly.type
_entity_poly.pdbx_seq_one_letter_code
_entity_poly.pdbx_strand_id
1 'polypeptide(L)'
;MSKQELEVIGQDAACCPGLSAAPVDEERAGELARVFKALGDPVRLRLLSMIASRGEGGEGGERGEICVCELTPAFELSQPTISHHLKLLRQAGLIDCERRGTWVYYWVLPGVLDQLAAFLTTAQTAGAST
;
A
#
# COMPACT_ATOMS: atom_id res chain seq x y z
N MET A 1 28.47 7.27 25.33
CA MET A 1 27.23 7.25 24.53
C MET A 1 26.09 7.05 25.50
N SER A 2 25.52 8.15 26.02
CA SER A 2 24.52 8.12 27.08
C SER A 2 23.21 7.51 26.59
N LYS A 3 22.79 6.44 27.27
CA LYS A 3 21.40 5.96 27.28
C LYS A 3 20.58 7.05 27.96
N GLN A 4 19.68 7.71 27.23
CA GLN A 4 18.64 8.52 27.86
C GLN A 4 17.47 7.59 28.17
N GLU A 5 17.30 7.27 29.45
CA GLU A 5 16.02 6.81 30.01
C GLU A 5 15.03 7.97 29.88
N LEU A 6 13.97 7.78 29.10
CA LEU A 6 12.81 8.66 29.13
C LEU A 6 11.86 8.15 30.21
N GLU A 7 11.82 8.87 31.33
CA GLU A 7 10.71 8.76 32.28
C GLU A 7 9.47 9.41 31.66
N VAL A 8 8.42 8.61 31.45
CA VAL A 8 7.11 9.10 31.01
C VAL A 8 6.36 9.63 32.21
N ILE A 9 6.22 10.96 32.31
CA ILE A 9 5.46 11.63 33.36
C ILE A 9 4.00 11.78 32.94
N GLY A 10 3.08 11.28 33.78
CA GLY A 10 1.72 11.82 33.93
C GLY A 10 0.59 11.12 33.17
N GLN A 11 -0.10 10.20 33.84
CA GLN A 11 -1.48 9.82 33.51
C GLN A 11 -2.42 10.52 34.49
N ASP A 12 -2.99 11.65 34.07
CA ASP A 12 -4.20 12.19 34.67
C ASP A 12 -5.40 11.78 33.80
N ALA A 13 -6.43 11.26 34.46
CA ALA A 13 -7.61 10.69 33.85
C ALA A 13 -8.44 11.73 33.07
N ALA A 14 -8.89 11.31 31.87
CA ALA A 14 -9.81 11.97 30.94
C ALA A 14 -9.23 13.03 29.97
N CYS A 15 -8.56 12.58 28.90
CA CYS A 15 -8.92 12.95 27.52
C CYS A 15 -8.03 12.21 26.50
N CYS A 16 -8.66 11.70 25.44
CA CYS A 16 -8.04 11.09 24.24
C CYS A 16 -7.48 9.67 24.43
N PRO A 17 -8.18 8.61 23.97
CA PRO A 17 -7.45 7.40 23.61
C PRO A 17 -6.40 7.82 22.57
N GLY A 18 -5.13 7.48 22.81
CA GLY A 18 -4.09 7.68 21.80
C GLY A 18 -4.53 7.08 20.46
N LEU A 19 -4.00 7.61 19.36
CA LEU A 19 -4.37 7.16 18.01
C LEU A 19 -4.23 5.64 17.80
N SER A 20 -3.34 5.01 18.57
CA SER A 20 -3.12 3.56 18.58
C SER A 20 -3.09 3.03 20.02
N ALA A 21 -3.43 1.75 20.18
CA ALA A 21 -3.48 1.09 21.48
C ALA A 21 -2.08 0.82 22.09
N ALA A 22 -1.06 0.67 21.25
CA ALA A 22 0.33 0.46 21.65
C ALA A 22 1.29 0.90 20.54
N PRO A 23 2.54 1.28 20.86
CA PRO A 23 3.58 1.49 19.87
C PRO A 23 3.82 0.24 19.01
N VAL A 24 4.18 0.45 17.74
CA VAL A 24 4.56 -0.63 16.83
C VAL A 24 5.94 -1.18 17.23
N ASP A 25 6.08 -2.50 17.27
CA ASP A 25 7.37 -3.15 17.48
C ASP A 25 8.31 -2.99 16.27
N GLU A 26 9.60 -3.28 16.47
CA GLU A 26 10.65 -3.06 15.46
C GLU A 26 10.46 -3.90 14.19
N GLU A 27 10.03 -5.16 14.35
CA GLU A 27 9.78 -6.07 13.24
C GLU A 27 8.66 -5.54 12.36
N ARG A 28 7.52 -5.22 12.98
CA ARG A 28 6.34 -4.71 12.31
C ARG A 28 6.59 -3.33 11.68
N ALA A 29 7.38 -2.48 12.33
CA ALA A 29 7.80 -1.20 11.77
C ALA A 29 8.63 -1.40 10.50
N GLY A 30 9.53 -2.38 10.46
CA GLY A 30 10.32 -2.73 9.28
C GLY A 30 9.46 -3.20 8.10
N GLU A 31 8.47 -4.06 8.37
CA GLU A 31 7.51 -4.54 7.37
C GLU A 31 6.71 -3.39 6.76
N LEU A 32 6.12 -2.54 7.60
CA LEU A 32 5.33 -1.39 7.18
C LEU A 32 6.19 -0.37 6.43
N ALA A 33 7.40 -0.06 6.90
CA ALA A 33 8.30 0.87 6.25
C ALA A 33 8.65 0.45 4.82
N ARG A 34 8.82 -0.86 4.57
CA ARG A 34 9.05 -1.41 3.22
C ARG A 34 7.86 -1.14 2.29
N VAL A 35 6.64 -1.30 2.79
CA VAL A 35 5.41 -1.01 2.02
C VAL A 35 5.25 0.48 1.79
N PHE A 36 5.42 1.32 2.82
CA PHE A 36 5.38 2.77 2.70
C PHE A 36 6.42 3.30 1.72
N LYS A 37 7.64 2.74 1.71
CA LYS A 37 8.67 3.09 0.73
C LYS A 37 8.23 2.78 -0.70
N ALA A 38 7.51 1.68 -0.91
CA ALA A 38 6.94 1.36 -2.21
C ALA A 38 5.78 2.28 -2.59
N LEU A 39 4.95 2.71 -1.64
CA LEU A 39 3.82 3.60 -1.90
C LEU A 39 4.18 5.09 -1.98
N GLY A 40 5.30 5.51 -1.38
CA GLY A 40 5.75 6.91 -1.29
C GLY A 40 6.22 7.54 -2.61
N ASP A 41 5.93 6.91 -3.74
CA ASP A 41 6.26 7.41 -5.08
C ASP A 41 4.98 7.60 -5.89
N PRO A 42 4.80 8.76 -6.53
CA PRO A 42 3.55 9.11 -7.19
C PRO A 42 3.22 8.19 -8.37
N VAL A 43 4.25 7.68 -9.08
CA VAL A 43 4.06 6.77 -10.21
C VAL A 43 3.60 5.41 -9.69
N ARG A 44 4.24 4.90 -8.64
CA ARG A 44 3.85 3.61 -8.01
C ARG A 44 2.45 3.67 -7.43
N LEU A 45 2.10 4.76 -6.75
CA LEU A 45 0.77 4.93 -6.19
C LEU A 45 -0.30 4.97 -7.28
N ARG A 46 -0.05 5.69 -8.39
CA ARG A 46 -0.97 5.76 -9.52
C ARG A 46 -1.10 4.43 -10.25
N LEU A 47 0.02 3.71 -10.47
CA LEU A 47 0.00 2.36 -11.03
C LEU A 47 -0.85 1.40 -10.17
N LEU A 48 -0.61 1.39 -8.86
CA LEU A 48 -1.39 0.55 -7.93
C LEU A 48 -2.87 0.90 -7.97
N SER A 49 -3.22 2.19 -7.95
CA SER A 49 -4.61 2.66 -8.05
C SER A 49 -5.27 2.20 -9.35
N MET A 50 -4.58 2.28 -10.49
CA MET A 50 -5.12 1.79 -11.78
C MET A 50 -5.36 0.28 -11.78
N ILE A 51 -4.45 -0.51 -11.20
CA ILE A 51 -4.61 -1.96 -11.07
C ILE A 51 -5.78 -2.27 -10.12
N ALA A 52 -5.85 -1.61 -8.97
CA ALA A 52 -6.89 -1.79 -7.95
C ALA A 52 -8.30 -1.39 -8.45
N SER A 53 -8.37 -0.48 -9.42
CA SER A 53 -9.64 0.01 -9.97
C SER A 53 -10.22 -0.91 -11.04
N ARG A 54 -9.52 -1.99 -11.43
CA ARG A 54 -10.09 -2.99 -12.34
C ARG A 54 -11.11 -3.83 -11.61
N GLY A 55 -12.37 -3.68 -12.02
CA GLY A 55 -13.44 -4.58 -11.60
C GLY A 55 -13.31 -5.97 -12.21
N GLU A 56 -14.16 -6.88 -11.73
CA GLU A 56 -14.38 -8.22 -12.28
C GLU A 56 -14.98 -8.16 -13.70
N GLY A 57 -14.27 -7.65 -14.71
CA GLY A 57 -14.78 -7.59 -16.09
C GLY A 57 -14.14 -6.58 -17.03
N GLY A 58 -12.87 -6.20 -16.84
CA GLY A 58 -12.17 -5.34 -17.80
C GLY A 58 -11.92 -6.05 -19.14
N GLU A 59 -12.09 -5.33 -20.25
CA GLU A 59 -11.75 -5.86 -21.59
C GLU A 59 -10.26 -6.23 -21.65
N GLY A 60 -9.96 -7.52 -21.83
CA GLY A 60 -8.60 -8.02 -22.09
C GLY A 60 -7.97 -8.92 -21.03
N GLY A 61 -8.61 -9.14 -19.87
CA GLY A 61 -8.12 -10.02 -18.79
C GLY A 61 -9.22 -10.75 -18.02
N GLU A 62 -8.84 -11.76 -17.23
CA GLU A 62 -9.68 -12.41 -16.23
C GLU A 62 -10.10 -11.41 -15.13
N ARG A 63 -11.02 -11.79 -14.22
CA ARG A 63 -11.57 -10.87 -13.20
C ARG A 63 -10.47 -10.18 -12.39
N GLY A 64 -10.28 -8.87 -12.60
CA GLY A 64 -9.44 -8.00 -11.76
C GLY A 64 -7.97 -7.83 -12.17
N GLU A 65 -7.55 -8.27 -13.35
CA GLU A 65 -6.19 -8.04 -13.85
C GLU A 65 -6.10 -6.95 -14.93
N ILE A 66 -4.90 -6.40 -15.15
CA ILE A 66 -4.62 -5.39 -16.19
C ILE A 66 -3.33 -5.70 -16.94
N CYS A 67 -3.35 -5.55 -18.27
CA CYS A 67 -2.14 -5.67 -19.07
C CYS A 67 -1.19 -4.49 -18.83
N VAL A 68 0.12 -4.74 -18.84
CA VAL A 68 1.16 -3.68 -18.85
C VAL A 68 1.00 -2.68 -20.00
N CYS A 69 0.45 -3.16 -21.12
CA CYS A 69 0.16 -2.38 -22.31
C CYS A 69 -0.94 -1.34 -22.10
N GLU A 70 -1.86 -1.58 -21.17
CA GLU A 70 -2.93 -0.64 -20.79
C GLU A 70 -2.45 0.35 -19.71
N LEU A 71 -1.46 -0.05 -18.90
CA LEU A 71 -0.87 0.82 -17.88
C LEU A 71 0.06 1.88 -18.49
N THR A 72 0.93 1.47 -19.42
CA THR A 72 2.02 2.30 -19.95
C THR A 72 1.55 3.64 -20.57
N PRO A 73 0.46 3.70 -21.36
CA PRO A 73 0.00 4.95 -21.98
C PRO A 73 -0.41 6.05 -21.00
N ALA A 74 -0.68 5.72 -19.74
CA ALA A 74 -1.06 6.72 -18.73
C ALA A 74 0.11 7.56 -18.21
N PHE A 75 1.35 7.26 -18.63
CA PHE A 75 2.57 7.87 -18.15
C PHE A 75 3.48 8.32 -19.31
N GLU A 76 4.12 9.47 -19.15
CA GLU A 76 5.19 9.95 -20.04
C GLU A 76 6.54 9.31 -19.66
N LEU A 77 6.54 7.99 -19.47
CA LEU A 77 7.70 7.23 -18.98
C LEU A 77 8.04 6.10 -19.94
N SER A 78 9.32 5.73 -19.95
CA SER A 78 9.77 4.56 -20.71
C SER A 78 9.20 3.26 -20.13
N GLN A 79 9.01 2.26 -20.98
CA GLN A 79 8.60 0.92 -20.57
C GLN A 79 9.56 0.26 -19.55
N PRO A 80 10.91 0.43 -19.64
CA PRO A 80 11.83 0.00 -18.58
C PRO A 80 11.57 0.66 -17.23
N THR A 81 11.23 1.96 -17.22
CA THR A 81 10.89 2.69 -16.00
C THR A 81 9.62 2.14 -15.36
N ILE A 82 8.55 1.95 -16.15
CA ILE A 82 7.30 1.37 -15.66
C ILE A 82 7.52 -0.05 -15.11
N SER A 83 8.30 -0.87 -15.82
CA SER A 83 8.64 -2.23 -15.37
C SER A 83 9.40 -2.22 -14.04
N HIS A 84 10.28 -1.23 -13.82
CA HIS A 84 10.96 -1.05 -12.54
C HIS A 84 9.97 -0.71 -11.42
N HIS A 85 9.05 0.22 -11.63
CA HIS A 85 8.01 0.56 -10.66
C HIS A 85 7.13 -0.65 -10.31
N LEU A 86 6.70 -1.43 -11.30
CA LEU A 86 5.91 -2.65 -11.10
C LEU A 86 6.71 -3.72 -10.34
N LYS A 87 8.01 -3.86 -10.62
CA LYS A 87 8.89 -4.76 -9.85
C LYS A 87 8.96 -4.37 -8.38
N LEU A 88 9.08 -3.08 -8.07
CA LEU A 88 9.13 -2.59 -6.68
C LEU A 88 7.80 -2.82 -5.95
N LEU A 89 6.66 -2.60 -6.61
CA LEU A 89 5.34 -2.91 -6.06
C LEU A 89 5.17 -4.41 -5.78
N ARG A 90 5.62 -5.27 -6.70
CA ARG A 90 5.60 -6.72 -6.51
C ARG A 90 6.52 -7.17 -5.38
N GLN A 91 7.72 -6.61 -5.32
CA GLN A 91 8.64 -6.86 -4.21
C GLN A 91 8.00 -6.46 -2.88
N ALA A 92 7.23 -5.37 -2.84
CA ALA A 92 6.45 -4.93 -1.68
C ALA A 92 5.28 -5.86 -1.30
N GLY A 93 4.91 -6.82 -2.16
CA GLY A 93 3.77 -7.72 -1.95
C GLY A 93 2.42 -7.06 -2.20
N LEU A 94 2.39 -5.92 -2.88
CA LEU A 94 1.16 -5.17 -3.17
C LEU A 94 0.43 -5.67 -4.42
N ILE A 95 1.20 -6.23 -5.36
CA ILE A 95 0.69 -6.75 -6.62
C ILE A 95 1.41 -8.06 -6.94
N ASP A 96 0.81 -8.85 -7.81
CA ASP A 96 1.49 -9.97 -8.48
C ASP A 96 1.27 -9.88 -9.99
N CYS A 97 1.93 -10.77 -10.74
CA CYS A 97 1.87 -10.77 -12.19
C CYS A 97 1.96 -12.15 -12.82
N GLU A 98 1.33 -12.28 -13.98
CA GLU A 98 1.41 -13.47 -14.82
C GLU A 98 1.79 -13.07 -16.24
N ARG A 99 2.69 -13.85 -16.86
CA ARG A 99 3.02 -13.70 -18.26
C ARG A 99 2.19 -14.66 -19.11
N ARG A 100 1.40 -14.10 -20.03
CA ARG A 100 0.55 -14.83 -20.97
C ARG A 100 1.01 -14.53 -22.40
N GLY A 101 1.89 -15.40 -22.92
CA GLY A 101 2.56 -15.20 -24.20
C GLY A 101 3.51 -14.00 -24.18
N THR A 102 3.19 -12.98 -24.97
CA THR A 102 3.97 -11.72 -25.06
C THR A 102 3.55 -10.71 -24.00
N TRP A 103 2.36 -10.84 -23.42
CA TRP A 103 1.78 -9.87 -22.51
C TRP A 103 2.02 -10.27 -21.05
N VAL A 104 2.09 -9.26 -20.18
CA VAL A 104 2.18 -9.44 -18.72
C VAL A 104 1.01 -8.73 -18.09
N TYR A 105 0.29 -9.47 -17.26
CA TYR A 105 -0.89 -9.04 -16.53
C TYR A 105 -0.54 -8.85 -15.06
N TYR A 106 -1.14 -7.84 -14.43
CA TYR A 106 -0.94 -7.49 -13.03
C TYR A 106 -2.27 -7.42 -12.29
N TRP A 107 -2.28 -7.84 -11.02
CA TRP A 107 -3.42 -7.73 -10.12
C TRP A 107 -2.97 -7.36 -8.71
N VAL A 108 -3.89 -6.84 -7.90
CA VAL A 108 -3.62 -6.46 -6.50
C VAL A 108 -3.66 -7.69 -5.59
N LEU A 109 -2.79 -7.70 -4.59
CA LEU A 109 -2.86 -8.62 -3.45
C LEU A 109 -3.46 -7.89 -2.24
N PRO A 110 -4.70 -8.19 -1.83
CA PRO A 110 -5.39 -7.45 -0.77
C PRO A 110 -4.69 -7.51 0.59
N GLY A 111 -4.05 -8.63 0.91
CA GLY A 111 -3.55 -8.90 2.26
C GLY A 111 -2.57 -7.87 2.83
N VAL A 112 -1.71 -7.25 2.00
CA VAL A 112 -0.80 -6.19 2.47
C VAL A 112 -1.53 -4.85 2.62
N LEU A 113 -2.51 -4.56 1.77
CA LEU A 113 -3.33 -3.37 1.86
C LEU A 113 -4.25 -3.40 3.08
N ASP A 114 -4.83 -4.55 3.40
CA ASP A 114 -5.67 -4.74 4.58
C ASP A 114 -4.89 -4.48 5.88
N GLN A 115 -3.65 -4.96 5.93
CA GLN A 115 -2.74 -4.70 7.05
C GLN A 115 -2.39 -3.23 7.19
N LEU A 116 -2.16 -2.54 6.07
CA LEU A 116 -1.88 -1.10 6.06
C LEU A 116 -3.12 -0.31 6.50
N ALA A 117 -4.29 -0.68 6.01
CA ALA A 117 -5.56 -0.08 6.38
C ALA A 117 -5.83 -0.27 7.87
N ALA A 118 -5.65 -1.48 8.40
CA ALA A 118 -5.81 -1.75 9.83
C ALA A 118 -4.86 -0.91 10.70
N PHE A 119 -3.62 -0.71 10.25
CA PHE A 119 -2.64 0.13 10.94
C PHE A 119 -3.00 1.64 10.91
N LEU A 120 -3.51 2.13 9.79
CA LEU A 120 -3.86 3.54 9.60
C LEU A 120 -5.29 3.88 10.04
N THR A 121 -6.13 2.88 10.32
CA THR A 121 -7.51 3.09 10.76
C THR A 121 -7.49 3.75 12.13
N THR A 122 -8.00 4.97 12.17
CA THR A 122 -8.20 5.69 13.42
C THR A 122 -9.53 5.24 14.04
N ALA A 123 -9.63 5.24 15.36
CA ALA A 123 -10.87 4.86 16.06
C ALA A 123 -12.05 5.84 15.83
N GLN A 124 -11.97 6.76 14.87
CA GLN A 124 -12.99 7.77 14.61
C GLN A 124 -13.70 7.52 13.27
N THR A 125 -14.77 6.73 13.34
CA THR A 125 -16.02 6.98 12.59
C THR A 125 -17.20 6.41 13.39
N ALA A 126 -17.44 6.98 14.57
CA ALA A 126 -18.76 6.95 15.22
C ALA A 126 -19.21 8.40 15.40
N GLY A 127 -19.93 8.94 14.41
CA GLY A 127 -20.62 10.23 14.55
C GLY A 127 -20.43 11.20 13.40
N ALA A 128 -21.17 11.00 12.32
CA ALA A 128 -21.69 12.10 11.49
C ALA A 128 -22.96 11.60 10.76
N SER A 129 -23.96 11.23 11.55
CA SER A 129 -25.35 11.16 11.11
C SER A 129 -26.01 12.46 11.54
N THR A 130 -26.37 13.34 10.61
CA THR A 130 -27.60 14.16 10.59
C THR A 130 -27.75 14.74 9.19
#